data_AF-A0A286U036-F1
#
_entry.id   AF-A0A286U036-F1
#
_cell.length_a   1.000
_cell.length_b   1.000
_cell.length_c   1.000
_cell.angle_alpha   90.00
_cell.angle_beta   90.00
_cell.angle_gamma   90.00
#
_symmetry.space_group_name_H-M   'P 1'
#
loop_
_entity.id
_entity.type
_entity.pdbx_description
1 polymer ?
#
loop_
_entity_poly.entity_id
_entity_poly.type
_entity_poly.pdbx_seq_one_letter_code
_entity_poly.pdbx_strand_id
1 'polypeptide(L)'
;MLHTETIIESHHMRGADELPHRGLKDFGFEELPFKRFVPNSVVYYCMLISYFLFETYKEDVLDGVMPIGSYATTVRRKALDFAAKIIGTGRQLILKVTQAVMDNLHFDILWQRSQKPIPIII
;
A
#
# COMPACT_ATOMS: atom_id res chain seq x y z
N MET A 1 21.35 -14.47 -28.37
CA MET A 1 20.24 -15.32 -28.84
C MET A 1 19.29 -15.51 -27.68
N LEU A 2 17.99 -15.26 -27.85
CA LEU A 2 16.99 -15.61 -26.83
C LEU A 2 16.92 -17.13 -26.72
N HIS A 3 17.21 -17.68 -25.55
CA HIS A 3 17.07 -19.10 -25.26
C HIS A 3 15.59 -19.46 -25.14
N THR A 4 15.20 -20.64 -25.63
CA THR A 4 13.80 -21.11 -25.62
C THR A 4 13.20 -21.12 -24.21
N GLU A 5 14.01 -21.44 -23.20
CA GLU A 5 13.62 -21.42 -21.78
C GLU A 5 13.20 -20.02 -21.31
N THR A 6 13.96 -18.98 -21.67
CA THR A 6 13.64 -17.58 -21.34
C THR A 6 12.34 -17.11 -21.98
N ILE A 7 12.02 -17.61 -23.18
CA ILE A 7 10.76 -17.30 -23.87
C ILE A 7 9.57 -17.94 -23.13
N ILE A 8 9.71 -19.20 -22.70
CA ILE A 8 8.66 -19.91 -21.96
C ILE A 8 8.44 -19.25 -20.59
N GLU A 9 9.51 -18.94 -19.86
CA GLU A 9 9.45 -18.25 -18.57
C GLU A 9 8.76 -16.89 -18.68
N SER A 10 9.17 -16.06 -19.65
CA SER A 10 8.55 -14.75 -19.88
C SER A 10 7.07 -14.87 -20.21
N HIS A 11 6.68 -15.91 -20.96
CA HIS A 11 5.28 -16.15 -21.29
C HIS A 11 4.46 -16.59 -20.06
N HIS A 12 5.05 -17.39 -19.15
CA HIS A 12 4.41 -17.78 -17.89
C HIS A 12 4.18 -16.58 -16.96
N MET A 13 5.05 -15.57 -17.01
CA MET A 13 4.93 -14.35 -16.20
C MET A 13 3.80 -13.40 -16.66
N ARG A 14 3.20 -13.58 -17.84
CA ARG A 14 2.09 -12.73 -18.31
C ARG A 14 0.85 -12.78 -17.41
N GLY A 15 0.62 -13.89 -16.71
CA GLY A 15 -0.45 -13.98 -15.72
C GLY A 15 -0.21 -13.09 -14.49
N ALA A 16 1.06 -12.74 -14.22
CA ALA A 16 1.42 -11.81 -13.15
C ALA A 16 1.08 -10.36 -13.51
N ASP A 17 1.06 -10.00 -14.79
CA ASP A 17 0.70 -8.64 -15.25
C ASP A 17 -0.77 -8.29 -14.93
N GLU A 18 -1.63 -9.29 -14.74
CA GLU A 18 -3.03 -9.08 -14.33
C GLU A 18 -3.19 -8.80 -12.83
N LEU A 19 -2.20 -9.19 -12.01
CA LEU A 19 -2.28 -9.07 -10.56
C LEU A 19 -2.36 -7.59 -10.10
N PRO A 20 -1.55 -6.65 -10.63
CA PRO A 20 -1.69 -5.22 -10.32
C PRO A 20 -3.06 -4.66 -10.71
N HIS A 21 -3.64 -5.09 -11.84
CA HIS A 21 -4.96 -4.65 -12.27
C HIS A 21 -6.06 -5.13 -11.33
N ARG A 22 -5.96 -6.38 -10.84
CA ARG A 22 -6.84 -6.90 -9.80
C ARG A 22 -6.65 -6.16 -8.48
N GLY A 23 -5.40 -5.95 -8.07
CA GLY A 23 -5.03 -5.24 -6.84
C GLY A 23 -5.55 -3.81 -6.80
N LEU A 24 -5.47 -3.08 -7.92
CA LEU A 24 -6.01 -1.73 -8.04
C LEU A 24 -7.53 -1.69 -7.86
N LYS A 25 -8.25 -2.65 -8.45
CA LYS A 25 -9.71 -2.76 -8.30
C LYS A 25 -10.10 -3.11 -6.86
N ASP A 26 -9.36 -4.03 -6.23
CA ASP A 26 -9.57 -4.43 -4.84
C ASP A 26 -9.24 -3.29 -3.84
N PHE A 27 -8.28 -2.43 -4.18
CA PHE A 27 -7.89 -1.27 -3.39
C PHE A 27 -8.93 -0.14 -3.44
N GLY A 28 -9.38 0.19 -4.65
CA GLY A 28 -10.37 1.23 -4.89
C GLY A 28 -11.76 0.66 -5.16
N PHE A 29 -12.21 0.81 -6.40
CA PHE A 29 -13.48 0.27 -6.86
C PHE A 29 -13.40 -0.02 -8.36
N GLU A 30 -14.09 -1.08 -8.78
CA GLU A 30 -14.17 -1.47 -10.18
C GLU A 30 -15.10 -0.55 -10.99
N GLU A 31 -16.20 -0.08 -10.37
CA GLU A 31 -17.13 0.87 -10.98
C GLU A 31 -16.84 2.29 -10.52
N LEU A 32 -16.55 3.19 -11.46
CA LEU A 32 -16.26 4.59 -11.17
C LEU A 32 -17.56 5.37 -10.84
N PRO A 33 -17.50 6.33 -9.90
CA PRO A 33 -18.70 6.86 -9.24
C PRO A 33 -19.50 7.87 -10.08
N PHE A 34 -18.94 8.39 -11.17
CA PHE A 34 -19.57 9.46 -11.95
C PHE A 34 -20.11 8.96 -13.30
N LYS A 35 -21.15 9.62 -13.80
CA LYS A 35 -21.69 9.36 -15.14
C LYS A 35 -20.85 9.96 -16.27
N ARG A 36 -20.05 10.99 -15.98
CA ARG A 36 -19.24 11.72 -16.97
C ARG A 36 -17.79 11.22 -16.94
N PHE A 37 -17.17 11.20 -18.11
CA PHE A 37 -15.79 10.72 -18.30
C PHE A 37 -14.75 11.55 -17.53
N VAL A 38 -14.78 12.88 -17.63
CA VAL A 38 -13.74 13.74 -17.04
C VAL A 38 -13.63 13.57 -15.52
N PRO A 39 -14.72 13.64 -14.72
CA PRO A 39 -14.65 13.35 -13.29
C PRO A 39 -14.10 11.95 -12.98
N ASN A 40 -14.51 10.94 -13.77
CA ASN A 40 -14.00 9.57 -13.62
C ASN A 40 -12.50 9.46 -13.92
N SER A 41 -11.98 10.19 -14.91
CA SER A 41 -10.54 10.20 -15.18
C SER A 41 -9.73 10.77 -14.00
N VAL A 42 -10.24 11.83 -13.35
CA VAL A 42 -9.57 12.42 -12.19
C VAL A 42 -9.56 11.42 -11.03
N VAL A 43 -10.71 10.80 -10.74
CA VAL A 43 -10.80 9.75 -9.70
C VAL A 43 -9.87 8.60 -9.99
N TYR A 44 -9.83 8.13 -11.24
CA TYR A 44 -8.95 7.04 -11.65
C TYR A 44 -7.48 7.38 -11.44
N TYR A 45 -7.02 8.57 -11.82
CA TYR A 45 -5.63 8.97 -11.61
C TYR A 45 -5.30 9.13 -10.12
N CYS A 46 -6.19 9.71 -9.32
CA CYS A 46 -6.02 9.76 -7.87
C CYS A 46 -5.94 8.35 -7.25
N MET A 47 -6.79 7.44 -7.70
CA MET A 47 -6.79 6.03 -7.27
C MET A 47 -5.48 5.34 -7.63
N LEU A 48 -4.96 5.55 -8.84
CA LEU A 48 -3.70 4.97 -9.29
C LEU A 48 -2.50 5.47 -8.46
N ILE A 49 -2.41 6.78 -8.22
CA ILE A 49 -1.35 7.37 -7.39
C ILE A 49 -1.44 6.85 -5.95
N SER A 50 -2.66 6.78 -5.40
CA SER A 50 -2.89 6.26 -4.05
C SER A 50 -2.54 4.78 -3.93
N TYR A 51 -2.85 3.99 -4.97
CA TYR A 51 -2.49 2.57 -5.02
C TYR A 51 -0.97 2.38 -5.07
N PHE A 52 -0.27 3.18 -5.88
CA PHE A 52 1.19 3.14 -5.91
C PHE A 52 1.79 3.47 -4.53
N LEU A 53 1.33 4.54 -3.88
CA LEU A 53 1.76 4.89 -2.53
C LEU A 53 1.45 3.79 -1.51
N PHE A 54 0.32 3.10 -1.68
CA PHE A 54 -0.06 1.98 -0.83
C PHE A 54 0.85 0.76 -1.04
N GLU A 55 1.16 0.40 -2.27
CA GLU A 55 2.04 -0.72 -2.59
C GLU A 55 3.47 -0.45 -2.09
N THR A 56 4.00 0.76 -2.27
CA THR A 56 5.32 1.12 -1.72
C THR A 56 5.33 1.13 -0.19
N TYR A 57 4.27 1.60 0.46
CA TYR A 57 4.16 1.50 1.92
C TYR A 57 4.16 0.03 2.38
N LYS A 58 3.45 -0.85 1.67
CA LYS A 58 3.38 -2.28 1.98
C LYS A 58 4.73 -2.97 1.78
N GLU A 59 5.48 -2.60 0.76
CA GLU A 59 6.81 -3.15 0.47
C GLU A 59 7.88 -2.61 1.43
N ASP A 60 7.99 -1.29 1.59
CA ASP A 60 9.09 -0.66 2.31
C ASP A 60 8.85 -0.55 3.82
N VAL A 61 7.62 -0.25 4.24
CA VAL A 61 7.31 0.02 5.64
C VAL A 61 6.88 -1.25 6.36
N LEU A 62 5.96 -2.02 5.78
CA LEU A 62 5.37 -3.21 6.42
C LEU A 62 6.23 -4.49 6.31
N ASP A 63 7.45 -4.38 5.79
CA ASP A 63 8.39 -5.50 5.69
C ASP A 63 8.58 -6.22 7.04
N GLY A 64 8.51 -7.55 7.03
CA GLY A 64 8.58 -8.39 8.22
C GLY A 64 7.35 -8.37 9.14
N VAL A 65 6.34 -7.53 8.87
CA VAL A 65 5.07 -7.48 9.62
C VAL A 65 3.93 -8.07 8.79
N MET A 66 3.88 -7.77 7.50
CA MET A 66 2.88 -8.31 6.58
C MET A 66 3.52 -8.76 5.26
N PRO A 67 3.06 -9.88 4.66
CA PRO A 67 3.53 -10.28 3.33
C PRO A 67 3.15 -9.24 2.26
N ILE A 68 4.03 -9.01 1.28
CA ILE A 68 3.79 -8.11 0.13
C ILE A 68 2.54 -8.52 -0.66
N GLY A 69 2.26 -9.83 -0.74
CA GLY A 69 1.05 -10.38 -1.37
C GLY A 69 -0.26 -10.13 -0.60
N SER A 70 -0.23 -9.40 0.52
CA SER A 70 -1.43 -9.11 1.31
C SER A 70 -2.39 -8.20 0.55
N TYR A 71 -3.68 -8.58 0.54
CA TYR A 71 -4.75 -7.74 -0.02
C TYR A 71 -4.87 -6.40 0.70
N ALA A 72 -5.22 -5.35 -0.05
CA ALA A 72 -5.41 -3.99 0.46
C ALA A 72 -6.35 -3.92 1.66
N THR A 73 -7.44 -4.69 1.64
CA THR A 73 -8.41 -4.79 2.74
C THR A 73 -7.79 -5.36 4.02
N THR A 74 -6.84 -6.30 3.90
CA THR A 74 -6.15 -6.90 5.06
C THR A 74 -5.18 -5.89 5.66
N VAL A 75 -4.40 -5.21 4.82
CA VAL A 75 -3.48 -4.15 5.26
C VAL A 75 -4.26 -3.03 5.94
N ARG A 76 -5.35 -2.55 5.33
CA ARG A 76 -6.22 -1.55 5.95
C ARG A 76 -6.68 -1.99 7.33
N ARG A 77 -7.26 -3.19 7.45
CA ARG A 77 -7.83 -3.67 8.72
C ARG A 77 -6.79 -3.90 9.82
N LYS A 78 -5.59 -4.36 9.47
CA LYS A 78 -4.58 -4.74 10.46
C LYS A 78 -3.59 -3.63 10.78
N ALA A 79 -3.15 -2.90 9.76
CA ALA A 79 -2.06 -1.93 9.88
C ALA A 79 -2.52 -0.46 9.91
N LEU A 80 -3.78 -0.16 9.56
CA LEU A 80 -4.28 1.22 9.51
C LEU A 80 -5.54 1.45 10.36
N ASP A 81 -6.43 0.46 10.45
CA ASP A 81 -7.73 0.54 11.10
C ASP A 81 -7.66 -0.03 12.53
N PHE A 82 -7.00 0.71 13.41
CA PHE A 82 -6.95 0.38 14.84
C PHE A 82 -7.29 1.61 15.69
N ALA A 83 -7.79 1.36 16.90
CA ALA A 83 -8.09 2.43 17.84
C ALA A 83 -6.80 3.11 18.32
N ALA A 84 -6.75 4.43 18.18
CA ALA A 84 -5.66 5.25 18.67
C ALA A 84 -6.19 6.55 19.27
N LYS A 85 -5.41 7.16 20.16
CA LYS A 85 -5.68 8.49 20.72
C LYS A 85 -4.55 9.43 20.39
N ILE A 86 -4.86 10.49 19.65
CA ILE A 86 -3.92 11.58 19.37
C ILE A 86 -4.03 12.61 20.49
N ILE A 87 -2.89 12.98 21.07
CA ILE A 87 -2.79 13.96 22.16
C ILE A 87 -1.82 15.05 21.76
N GLY A 88 -2.32 16.28 21.65
CA GLY A 88 -1.48 17.47 21.49
C GLY A 88 -0.99 17.96 22.85
N THR A 89 0.29 18.27 22.94
CA THR A 89 0.86 19.07 24.03
C THR A 89 1.64 20.24 23.42
N GLY A 90 2.16 21.17 24.23
CA GLY A 90 2.71 22.43 23.72
C GLY A 90 3.79 22.33 22.63
N ARG A 91 4.54 21.21 22.53
CA ARG A 91 5.60 21.01 21.52
C ARG A 91 5.63 19.63 20.86
N GLN A 92 4.69 18.74 21.19
CA GLN A 92 4.68 17.38 20.65
C GLN A 92 3.26 16.87 20.44
N LEU A 93 3.10 16.08 19.39
CA LEU A 93 1.91 15.30 19.10
C LEU A 93 2.21 13.84 19.45
N ILE A 94 1.41 13.26 20.34
CA ILE A 94 1.60 11.88 20.82
C ILE A 94 0.49 11.02 20.25
N LEU A 95 0.84 9.96 19.52
CA LEU A 95 -0.09 8.91 19.11
C LEU A 95 -0.03 7.77 20.14
N LYS A 96 -1.10 7.62 20.93
CA LYS A 96 -1.25 6.49 21.85
C LYS A 96 -2.01 5.36 21.16
N VAL A 97 -1.42 4.17 21.17
CA VAL A 97 -2.04 2.92 20.70
C VAL A 97 -2.09 1.90 21.84
N THR A 98 -2.84 0.83 21.68
CA THR A 98 -2.85 -0.27 22.66
C THR A 98 -1.54 -1.05 22.62
N GLN A 99 -1.18 -1.72 23.72
CA GLN A 99 0.01 -2.57 23.77
C GLN A 99 -0.05 -3.67 22.69
N ALA A 100 -1.23 -4.27 22.50
CA ALA A 100 -1.43 -5.28 21.47
C ALA A 100 -1.16 -4.75 20.04
N VAL A 101 -1.48 -3.50 19.74
CA VAL A 101 -1.14 -2.89 18.44
C VAL A 101 0.36 -2.67 18.32
N MET A 102 1.00 -2.18 19.39
CA MET A 102 2.45 -1.97 19.44
C MET A 102 3.20 -3.27 19.16
N ASP A 103 2.81 -4.35 19.85
CA ASP A 103 3.47 -5.66 19.76
C ASP A 103 3.19 -6.35 18.42
N ASN A 104 1.92 -6.41 17.98
CA ASN A 104 1.57 -7.15 16.77
C ASN A 104 2.08 -6.49 15.48
N LEU A 105 2.21 -5.16 15.48
CA LEU A 105 2.69 -4.42 14.31
C LEU A 105 4.16 -4.03 14.42
N HIS A 106 4.83 -4.28 15.54
CA HIS A 106 6.12 -3.65 15.85
C HIS A 106 6.08 -2.14 15.52
N PHE A 107 5.07 -1.47 16.06
CA PHE A 107 4.62 -0.17 15.56
C PHE A 107 5.70 0.92 15.70
N ASP A 108 6.60 0.81 16.66
CA ASP A 108 7.79 1.66 16.82
C ASP A 108 8.72 1.58 15.61
N ILE A 109 8.95 0.38 15.07
CA ILE A 109 9.76 0.15 13.87
C ILE A 109 9.05 0.72 12.65
N LEU A 110 7.75 0.44 12.49
CA LEU A 110 6.97 0.98 11.37
C LEU A 110 6.95 2.51 11.38
N TRP A 111 6.83 3.12 12.57
CA TRP A 111 6.86 4.57 12.75
C TRP A 111 8.22 5.17 12.37
N GLN A 112 9.32 4.49 12.72
CA GLN A 112 10.68 4.90 12.32
C GLN A 112 10.87 4.81 10.80
N ARG A 113 10.42 3.72 10.16
CA ARG A 113 10.48 3.56 8.70
C ARG A 113 9.65 4.61 7.97
N SER A 114 8.46 4.90 8.47
CA SER A 114 7.57 5.94 7.90
C SER A 114 8.18 7.35 7.90
N GLN A 115 9.17 7.60 8.76
CA GLN A 115 9.89 8.88 8.84
C GLN A 115 11.14 8.94 7.97
N LYS A 116 11.48 7.88 7.24
CA LYS A 116 12.65 7.80 6.36
C LYS A 116 12.21 7.74 4.89
N PRO A 117 11.73 8.86 4.31
CA PRO A 117 11.39 8.88 2.90
C PRO A 117 12.65 8.59 2.08
N ILE A 118 12.53 7.73 1.06
CA ILE A 118 13.60 7.50 0.10
C ILE A 118 13.81 8.82 -0.67
N PRO A 119 15.03 9.38 -0.69
CA PRO A 119 15.27 10.63 -1.41
C PRO A 119 15.06 10.42 -2.91
N ILE A 120 14.25 11.28 -3.52
CA ILE A 120 14.09 11.32 -4.97
C ILE A 120 15.35 11.98 -5.53
N ILE A 121 16.27 11.17 -6.08
CA ILE A 121 17.45 11.67 -6.79
C ILE A 121 16.98 11.97 -8.22
N ILE A 122 16.97 13.26 -8.57
CA ILE A 122 16.67 13.78 -9.92
C ILE A 122 17.97 14.13 -10.61
#